data_AF-A0A1H7P7I8-F1
#
_entry.id   AF-A0A1H7P7I8-F1
#
_cell.length_a   1.000
_cell.length_b   1.000
_cell.length_c   1.000
_cell.angle_alpha   90.00
_cell.angle_beta   90.00
_cell.angle_gamma   90.00
#
_symmetry.space_group_name_H-M   'P 1'
#
loop_
_entity.id
_entity.type
_entity.pdbx_description
1 polymer ?
#
loop_
_entity_poly.entity_id
_entity_poly.type
_entity_poly.pdbx_seq_one_letter_code
_entity_poly.pdbx_strand_id
1 'polypeptide(L)'
;MNLTQIRSRLELNLFKNKDLEFPVQNHELLDMHLEAGLELWFTKDRICVLKIYTSNHQFLFNWREDQVIISHLLDELPFNYKNNLYFILFLDIDSKIMFTDIPLEINRVEKNSKVCRKYVLHCEEDLQRVPFLQQKQINLKREKDYELKFKNELLSNISLDPKILRIVEGYFEIGKLKKENKKVDNKDYILKFLKGDALA
;
A
#
# COMPACT_ATOMS: atom_id res chain seq x y z
N MET A 1 18.14 -7.22 1.98
CA MET A 1 16.67 -7.08 2.11
C MET A 1 16.10 -8.40 2.59
N ASN A 2 15.20 -8.37 3.57
CA ASN A 2 14.55 -9.58 4.09
C ASN A 2 13.06 -9.56 3.70
N LEU A 3 12.50 -10.72 3.39
CA LEU A 3 11.06 -10.93 3.20
C LEU A 3 10.20 -10.27 4.28
N THR A 4 10.63 -10.32 5.55
CA THR A 4 9.93 -9.66 6.66
C THR A 4 9.76 -8.16 6.41
N GLN A 5 10.75 -7.49 5.82
CA GLN A 5 10.65 -6.07 5.49
C GLN A 5 9.58 -5.81 4.42
N ILE A 6 9.46 -6.68 3.40
CA ILE A 6 8.43 -6.57 2.35
C ILE A 6 7.04 -6.69 2.97
N ARG A 7 6.82 -7.74 3.76
CA ARG A 7 5.53 -7.98 4.44
C ARG A 7 5.17 -6.83 5.38
N SER A 8 6.10 -6.35 6.21
CA SER A 8 5.86 -5.19 7.07
C SER A 8 5.51 -3.93 6.27
N ARG A 9 6.11 -3.71 5.10
CA ARG A 9 5.74 -2.57 4.24
C ARG A 9 4.37 -2.73 3.60
N LEU A 10 3.96 -3.94 3.26
CA LEU A 10 2.59 -4.24 2.79
C LEU A 10 1.56 -3.93 3.89
N GLU A 11 1.81 -4.41 5.11
CA GLU A 11 0.96 -4.14 6.29
C GLU A 11 0.85 -2.65 6.59
N LEU A 12 1.98 -1.92 6.60
CA LEU A 12 2.00 -0.45 6.76
C LEU A 12 1.20 0.28 5.66
N ASN A 13 0.98 -0.38 4.52
CA ASN A 13 0.16 0.13 3.43
C ASN A 13 -1.29 -0.36 3.46
N LEU A 14 -1.72 -0.98 4.57
CA LEU A 14 -3.05 -1.51 4.82
C LEU A 14 -3.40 -2.73 3.98
N PHE A 15 -2.40 -3.38 3.38
CA PHE A 15 -2.64 -4.68 2.76
C PHE A 15 -2.89 -5.71 3.85
N LYS A 16 -3.91 -6.53 3.62
CA LYS A 16 -4.25 -7.69 4.45
C LYS A 16 -3.83 -8.95 3.70
N ASN A 17 -3.36 -9.94 4.44
CA ASN A 17 -3.13 -11.30 3.97
C ASN A 17 -4.07 -12.20 4.78
N LYS A 18 -5.31 -12.33 4.30
CA LYS A 18 -6.38 -13.10 4.93
C LYS A 18 -7.25 -13.70 3.84
N ASP A 19 -7.15 -15.01 3.65
CA ASP A 19 -7.80 -15.71 2.54
C ASP A 19 -9.33 -15.54 2.54
N LEU A 20 -9.96 -15.60 3.72
CA LEU A 20 -11.41 -15.46 3.88
C LEU A 20 -11.96 -14.07 3.47
N GLU A 21 -11.12 -13.04 3.49
CA GLU A 21 -11.51 -11.67 3.13
C GLU A 21 -11.11 -11.30 1.69
N PHE A 22 -10.48 -12.24 0.94
CA PHE A 22 -9.98 -11.98 -0.41
C PHE A 22 -11.14 -11.76 -1.41
N PRO A 23 -11.01 -10.88 -2.42
CA PRO A 23 -12.10 -10.60 -3.36
C PRO A 23 -12.54 -11.78 -4.24
N VAL A 24 -11.72 -12.84 -4.33
CA VAL A 24 -12.04 -14.07 -5.06
C VAL A 24 -12.25 -15.19 -4.06
N GLN A 25 -13.38 -15.89 -4.16
CA GLN A 25 -13.79 -16.96 -3.23
C GLN A 25 -13.83 -18.33 -3.92
N ASN A 26 -13.15 -18.46 -5.06
CA ASN A 26 -12.99 -19.74 -5.75
C ASN A 26 -11.94 -20.58 -5.02
N HIS A 27 -12.39 -21.61 -4.28
CA HIS A 27 -11.53 -22.46 -3.46
C HIS A 27 -10.44 -23.17 -4.27
N GLU A 28 -10.77 -23.71 -5.45
CA GLU A 28 -9.80 -24.43 -6.30
C GLU A 28 -8.66 -23.50 -6.75
N LEU A 29 -9.00 -22.25 -7.09
CA LEU A 29 -8.02 -21.23 -7.45
C LEU A 29 -7.14 -20.84 -6.25
N LEU A 30 -7.75 -20.64 -5.08
CA LEU A 30 -7.02 -20.28 -3.86
C LEU A 30 -6.06 -21.40 -3.44
N ASP A 31 -6.49 -22.65 -3.53
CA ASP A 31 -5.65 -23.82 -3.26
C ASP A 31 -4.47 -23.89 -4.25
N MET A 32 -4.73 -23.67 -5.55
CA MET A 32 -3.68 -23.59 -6.57
C MET A 32 -2.64 -22.51 -6.26
N HIS A 33 -3.06 -21.34 -5.76
CA HIS A 33 -2.14 -20.29 -5.34
C HIS A 33 -1.30 -20.68 -4.13
N LEU A 34 -1.91 -21.33 -3.13
CA LEU A 34 -1.21 -21.81 -1.94
C LEU A 34 -0.19 -22.90 -2.29
N GLU A 35 -0.55 -23.86 -3.14
CA GLU A 35 0.35 -24.91 -3.63
C GLU A 35 1.52 -24.30 -4.42
N ALA A 36 1.24 -23.28 -5.23
CA ALA A 36 2.25 -22.51 -5.92
C ALA A 36 3.04 -21.57 -5.00
N GLY A 37 2.80 -21.56 -3.69
CA GLY A 37 3.52 -20.70 -2.73
C GLY A 37 3.38 -19.21 -3.05
N LEU A 38 2.22 -18.78 -3.54
CA LEU A 38 1.87 -17.39 -3.79
C LEU A 38 1.15 -16.82 -2.56
N GLU A 39 1.65 -15.70 -2.05
CA GLU A 39 0.98 -14.96 -0.99
C GLU A 39 0.07 -13.88 -1.58
N LEU A 40 -1.21 -13.91 -1.22
CA LEU A 40 -2.21 -12.94 -1.67
C LEU A 40 -2.37 -11.83 -0.64
N TRP A 41 -2.00 -10.62 -1.02
CA TRP A 41 -2.12 -9.41 -0.23
C TRP A 41 -3.12 -8.47 -0.89
N PHE A 42 -4.06 -7.89 -0.15
CA PHE A 42 -5.07 -7.02 -0.77
C PHE A 42 -5.51 -5.85 0.11
N THR A 43 -6.00 -4.82 -0.56
CA THR A 43 -6.71 -3.68 0.03
C THR A 43 -8.08 -3.56 -0.64
N LYS A 44 -8.87 -2.55 -0.28
CA LYS A 44 -10.12 -2.26 -0.99
C LYS A 44 -9.92 -2.02 -2.49
N ASP A 45 -8.76 -1.49 -2.91
CA ASP A 45 -8.57 -0.99 -4.28
C ASP A 45 -7.44 -1.69 -5.05
N ARG A 46 -6.64 -2.54 -4.38
CA ARG A 46 -5.40 -3.10 -4.94
C ARG A 46 -5.18 -4.52 -4.47
N ILE A 47 -4.56 -5.32 -5.33
CA ILE A 47 -4.09 -6.67 -5.01
C ILE A 47 -2.62 -6.76 -5.33
N CYS A 48 -1.88 -7.39 -4.43
CA CYS A 48 -0.48 -7.67 -4.52
C CYS A 48 -0.29 -9.17 -4.34
N VAL A 49 0.34 -9.83 -5.30
CA VAL A 49 0.73 -11.23 -5.19
C VAL A 49 2.23 -11.25 -4.95
N LEU A 50 2.66 -11.87 -3.86
CA LEU A 50 4.05 -11.98 -3.46
C LEU A 50 4.51 -13.43 -3.64
N LYS A 51 5.61 -13.62 -4.37
CA LYS A 51 6.26 -14.91 -4.59
C LYS A 51 7.73 -14.81 -4.20
N ILE A 52 8.26 -15.87 -3.60
CA ILE A 52 9.66 -15.95 -3.19
C ILE A 52 10.35 -17.03 -4.00
N TYR A 53 11.51 -16.69 -4.55
CA TYR A 53 12.43 -17.62 -5.17
C TYR A 53 13.72 -17.66 -4.35
N THR A 54 14.07 -18.84 -3.87
CA THR A 54 15.24 -19.07 -3.00
C THR A 54 16.46 -19.58 -3.77
N SER A 55 16.33 -19.81 -5.09
CA SER A 55 17.44 -20.22 -5.95
C SER A 55 17.30 -19.70 -7.37
N ASN A 56 18.43 -19.58 -8.08
CA ASN A 56 18.47 -19.16 -9.48
C ASN A 56 17.60 -20.07 -10.37
N HIS A 57 17.68 -21.39 -10.16
CA HIS A 57 16.91 -22.36 -10.94
C HIS A 57 15.41 -22.19 -10.72
N GLN A 58 14.98 -22.06 -9.46
CA GLN A 58 13.57 -21.86 -9.16
C GLN A 58 13.04 -20.59 -9.84
N PHE A 59 13.81 -19.50 -9.85
CA PHE A 59 13.40 -18.29 -10.57
C PHE A 59 13.35 -18.54 -12.08
N LEU A 60 14.40 -19.09 -12.69
CA LEU A 60 14.48 -19.25 -14.16
C LEU A 60 13.44 -20.21 -14.74
N PHE A 61 13.07 -21.26 -14.00
CA PHE A 61 12.14 -22.29 -14.48
C PHE A 61 10.71 -22.05 -14.01
N ASN A 62 10.50 -21.83 -12.71
CA ASN A 62 9.15 -21.83 -12.13
C ASN A 62 8.40 -20.54 -12.42
N TRP A 63 9.08 -19.41 -12.69
CA TRP A 63 8.37 -18.15 -12.97
C TRP A 63 7.42 -18.24 -14.17
N ARG A 64 7.74 -19.11 -15.14
CA ARG A 64 6.89 -19.34 -16.32
C ARG A 64 5.63 -20.12 -15.97
N GLU A 65 5.76 -21.10 -15.09
CA GLU A 65 4.62 -21.87 -14.57
C GLU A 65 3.72 -20.97 -13.73
N ASP A 66 4.32 -20.13 -12.89
CA ASP A 66 3.60 -19.14 -12.10
C ASP A 66 2.78 -18.20 -13.01
N GLN A 67 3.20 -17.90 -14.25
CA GLN A 67 2.39 -17.08 -15.17
C GLN A 67 1.02 -17.68 -15.49
N VAL A 68 0.92 -19.01 -15.56
CA VAL A 68 -0.34 -19.70 -15.85
C VAL A 68 -1.32 -19.47 -14.71
N ILE A 69 -0.84 -19.67 -13.49
CA ILE A 69 -1.60 -19.48 -12.25
C ILE A 69 -2.01 -18.00 -12.10
N ILE A 70 -1.12 -17.08 -12.47
CA ILE A 70 -1.40 -15.64 -12.52
C ILE A 70 -2.51 -15.30 -13.51
N SER A 71 -2.53 -15.96 -14.68
CA SER A 71 -3.57 -15.73 -15.69
C SER A 71 -4.95 -16.16 -15.18
N HIS A 72 -5.03 -17.30 -14.51
CA HIS A 72 -6.28 -17.75 -13.90
C HIS A 72 -6.81 -16.77 -12.85
N LEU A 73 -5.92 -16.22 -12.01
CA LEU A 73 -6.31 -15.17 -11.05
C LEU A 73 -6.87 -13.94 -11.76
N LEU A 74 -6.23 -13.51 -12.85
CA LEU A 74 -6.67 -12.33 -13.60
C LEU A 74 -8.05 -12.49 -14.23
N ASP A 75 -8.41 -13.71 -14.63
CA ASP A 75 -9.72 -13.99 -15.22
C ASP A 75 -10.83 -13.85 -14.18
N GLU A 76 -10.62 -14.44 -13.00
CA GLU A 76 -11.56 -14.46 -11.87
C GLU A 76 -11.64 -13.14 -11.10
N LEU A 77 -10.62 -12.29 -11.23
CA LEU A 77 -10.59 -11.03 -10.48
C LEU A 77 -11.68 -10.05 -10.91
N PRO A 78 -12.37 -9.39 -9.95
CA PRO A 78 -13.29 -8.31 -10.28
C PRO A 78 -12.60 -7.18 -11.04
N PHE A 79 -13.32 -6.54 -11.98
CA PHE A 79 -12.75 -5.59 -12.94
C PHE A 79 -12.01 -4.41 -12.29
N ASN A 80 -12.48 -3.95 -11.13
CA ASN A 80 -11.84 -2.88 -10.35
C ASN A 80 -10.42 -3.22 -9.88
N TYR A 81 -10.08 -4.51 -9.75
CA TYR A 81 -8.74 -4.95 -9.34
C TYR A 81 -7.79 -5.24 -10.49
N LYS A 82 -8.27 -5.56 -11.69
CA LYS A 82 -7.41 -5.95 -12.83
C LYS A 82 -6.34 -4.89 -13.15
N ASN A 83 -6.72 -3.61 -13.10
CA ASN A 83 -5.80 -2.49 -13.33
C ASN A 83 -4.89 -2.16 -12.15
N ASN A 84 -5.15 -2.73 -10.98
CA ASN A 84 -4.45 -2.50 -9.71
C ASN A 84 -3.87 -3.79 -9.12
N LEU A 85 -3.56 -4.74 -10.00
CA LEU A 85 -2.87 -5.98 -9.66
C LEU A 85 -1.35 -5.81 -9.82
N TYR A 86 -0.63 -6.18 -8.77
CA TYR A 86 0.81 -6.06 -8.67
C TYR A 86 1.43 -7.42 -8.35
N PHE A 87 2.46 -7.81 -9.09
CA PHE A 87 3.25 -9.01 -8.80
C PHE A 87 4.60 -8.60 -8.27
N ILE A 88 4.92 -9.08 -7.08
CA ILE A 88 6.19 -8.89 -6.43
C ILE A 88 6.89 -10.24 -6.38
N LEU A 89 7.96 -10.36 -7.14
CA LEU A 89 8.80 -11.55 -7.20
C LEU A 89 10.07 -11.26 -6.40
N PHE A 90 10.19 -11.82 -5.21
CA PHE A 90 11.35 -11.62 -4.35
C PHE A 90 12.41 -12.70 -4.62
N LEU A 91 13.62 -12.28 -4.93
CA LEU A 91 14.79 -13.14 -5.12
C LEU A 91 15.61 -13.18 -3.83
N ASP A 92 15.35 -14.20 -3.02
CA ASP A 92 16.11 -14.51 -1.80
C ASP A 92 17.34 -15.36 -2.14
N ILE A 93 18.22 -14.80 -2.96
CA ILE A 93 19.44 -15.43 -3.47
C ILE A 93 20.61 -14.55 -3.06
N ASP A 94 21.75 -15.10 -2.67
CA ASP A 94 22.93 -14.27 -2.44
C ASP A 94 23.46 -13.73 -3.79
N SER A 95 23.68 -12.42 -3.86
CA SER A 95 24.30 -11.72 -4.98
C SER A 95 25.57 -12.40 -5.51
N LYS A 96 26.36 -13.04 -4.65
CA LYS A 96 27.63 -13.71 -5.02
C LYS A 96 27.44 -14.99 -5.81
N ILE A 97 26.27 -15.62 -5.71
CA ILE A 97 25.93 -16.88 -6.38
C ILE A 97 24.90 -16.68 -7.50
N MET A 98 24.50 -15.44 -7.77
CA MET A 98 23.52 -15.13 -8.81
C MET A 98 24.12 -15.44 -10.19
N PHE A 99 23.38 -16.18 -11.03
CA PHE A 99 23.84 -16.49 -12.38
C PHE A 99 23.86 -15.23 -13.25
N THR A 100 24.77 -15.20 -14.24
CA THR A 100 24.94 -14.08 -15.17
C THR A 100 23.68 -13.76 -15.98
N ASP A 101 22.80 -14.75 -16.17
CA ASP A 101 21.58 -14.62 -16.96
C ASP A 101 20.40 -14.04 -16.16
N ILE A 102 20.50 -13.97 -14.83
CA ILE A 102 19.41 -13.50 -13.96
C ILE A 102 19.04 -12.03 -14.24
N PRO A 103 19.98 -11.08 -14.39
CA PRO A 103 19.64 -9.70 -14.74
C PRO A 103 18.90 -9.59 -16.08
N LEU A 104 19.23 -10.44 -17.05
CA LEU A 104 18.52 -10.47 -18.34
C LEU A 104 17.09 -10.98 -18.17
N GLU A 105 16.90 -12.04 -17.38
CA GLU A 105 15.58 -12.59 -17.13
C GLU A 105 14.72 -11.65 -16.29
N ILE A 106 15.27 -10.98 -15.25
CA ILE A 106 14.58 -9.92 -14.51
C ILE A 106 14.01 -8.88 -15.47
N ASN A 107 14.84 -8.37 -16.38
CA ASN A 107 14.41 -7.38 -17.36
C ASN A 107 13.29 -7.91 -18.28
N ARG A 108 13.34 -9.18 -18.68
CA ARG A 108 12.29 -9.80 -19.49
C ARG A 108 10.98 -9.92 -18.72
N VAL A 109 11.04 -10.33 -17.46
CA VAL A 109 9.87 -10.47 -16.59
C VAL A 109 9.18 -9.13 -16.38
N GLU A 110 9.94 -8.08 -16.03
CA GLU A 110 9.39 -6.76 -15.75
C GLU A 110 8.87 -6.04 -17.01
N LYS A 111 9.55 -6.22 -18.16
CA LYS A 111 9.11 -5.63 -19.44
C LYS A 111 7.93 -6.39 -20.07
N ASN A 112 7.57 -7.57 -19.57
CA ASN A 112 6.40 -8.29 -20.02
C ASN A 112 5.11 -7.61 -19.50
N SER A 113 4.69 -6.57 -20.22
CA SER A 113 3.55 -5.71 -19.91
C SER A 113 2.19 -6.31 -20.24
N LYS A 114 2.14 -7.50 -20.88
CA LYS A 114 0.90 -8.05 -21.44
C LYS A 114 -0.13 -8.51 -20.40
N VAL A 115 0.24 -8.61 -19.13
CA VAL A 115 -0.55 -9.30 -18.10
C VAL A 115 -0.86 -8.39 -16.91
N CYS A 116 0.17 -7.78 -16.30
CA CYS A 116 0.06 -7.03 -15.05
C CYS A 116 1.37 -6.28 -14.76
N ARG A 117 1.39 -5.42 -13.72
CA ARG A 117 2.61 -4.78 -13.25
C ARG A 117 3.43 -5.78 -12.44
N LYS A 118 4.67 -6.05 -12.86
CA LYS A 118 5.58 -6.99 -12.24
C LYS A 118 6.82 -6.27 -11.75
N TYR A 119 7.29 -6.64 -10.57
CA TYR A 119 8.50 -6.13 -9.96
C TYR A 119 9.29 -7.30 -9.42
N VAL A 120 10.52 -7.46 -9.87
CA VAL A 120 11.47 -8.43 -9.32
C VAL A 120 12.36 -7.69 -8.34
N LEU A 121 12.33 -8.08 -7.07
CA LEU A 121 13.06 -7.41 -6.00
C LEU A 121 14.20 -8.32 -5.52
N HIS A 122 15.39 -7.77 -5.41
CA HIS A 122 16.57 -8.48 -4.91
C HIS A 122 17.27 -7.68 -3.80
N CYS A 123 17.34 -6.36 -3.93
CA CYS A 123 17.94 -5.47 -2.95
C CYS A 123 16.96 -4.41 -2.41
N GLU A 124 17.34 -3.67 -1.37
CA GLU A 124 16.43 -2.71 -0.73
C GLU A 124 16.08 -1.53 -1.66
N GLU A 125 16.99 -1.18 -2.56
CA GLU A 125 16.80 -0.14 -3.56
C GLU A 125 15.63 -0.47 -4.50
N ASP A 126 15.39 -1.76 -4.77
CA ASP A 126 14.28 -2.21 -5.61
C ASP A 126 12.91 -1.86 -5.02
N LEU A 127 12.81 -1.75 -3.69
CA LEU A 127 11.57 -1.32 -3.03
C LEU A 127 11.16 0.09 -3.44
N GLN A 128 12.11 0.93 -3.88
CA GLN A 128 11.79 2.27 -4.37
C GLN A 128 11.09 2.25 -5.72
N ARG A 129 11.20 1.15 -6.48
CA ARG A 129 10.53 1.00 -7.79
C ARG A 129 9.05 0.69 -7.65
N VAL A 130 8.64 0.12 -6.50
CA VAL A 130 7.23 -0.18 -6.20
C VAL A 130 6.62 1.01 -5.47
N PRO A 131 5.67 1.76 -6.08
CA PRO A 131 5.24 3.05 -5.53
C PRO A 131 4.82 2.97 -4.06
N PHE A 132 3.95 2.02 -3.72
CA PHE A 132 3.42 1.90 -2.36
C PHE A 132 4.41 1.30 -1.36
N LEU A 133 5.52 0.70 -1.77
CA LEU A 133 6.55 0.23 -0.83
C LEU A 133 7.64 1.28 -0.55
N GLN A 134 7.58 2.44 -1.21
CA GLN A 134 8.52 3.53 -0.97
C GLN A 134 8.42 4.04 0.47
N GLN A 135 9.56 4.17 1.15
CA GLN A 135 9.63 4.69 2.52
C GLN A 135 9.01 6.08 2.64
N LYS A 136 9.20 6.94 1.64
CA LYS A 136 8.60 8.29 1.59
C LYS A 136 7.08 8.23 1.58
N GLN A 137 6.46 7.31 0.84
CA GLN A 137 5.00 7.15 0.81
C GLN A 137 4.45 6.61 2.13
N ILE A 138 5.18 5.69 2.77
CA ILE A 138 4.83 5.17 4.09
C ILE A 138 4.90 6.30 5.14
N ASN A 139 5.95 7.13 5.08
CA ASN A 139 6.09 8.28 5.96
C ASN A 139 4.99 9.33 5.73
N LEU A 140 4.64 9.64 4.46
CA LEU A 140 3.50 10.53 4.13
C LEU A 140 2.16 9.99 4.66
N LYS A 141 1.94 8.66 4.66
CA LYS A 141 0.76 8.06 5.29
C LYS A 141 0.77 8.21 6.81
N ARG A 142 1.95 8.09 7.44
CA ARG A 142 2.14 8.37 8.88
C ARG A 142 2.02 9.86 9.21
N GLU A 143 2.32 10.75 8.27
CA GLU A 143 2.12 12.21 8.42
C GLU A 143 0.65 12.62 8.48
N LYS A 144 -0.32 11.71 8.30
CA LYS A 144 -1.70 11.95 8.75
C LYS A 144 -1.80 12.19 10.28
N ASP A 145 -0.81 11.74 11.05
CA ASP A 145 -0.65 12.12 12.46
C ASP A 145 -0.04 13.51 12.65
N TYR A 146 0.52 14.17 11.62
CA TYR A 146 1.09 15.51 11.78
C TYR A 146 -0.01 16.51 12.13
N GLU A 147 -1.17 16.44 11.48
CA GLU A 147 -2.29 17.34 11.77
C GLU A 147 -2.78 17.15 13.22
N LEU A 148 -2.84 15.91 13.69
CA LEU A 148 -3.23 15.57 15.06
C LEU A 148 -2.14 15.97 16.08
N LYS A 149 -0.87 15.72 15.80
CA LYS A 149 0.27 16.11 16.64
C LYS A 149 0.40 17.62 16.73
N PHE A 150 0.32 18.31 15.60
CA PHE A 150 0.32 19.77 15.53
C PHE A 150 -0.85 20.35 16.32
N LYS A 151 -2.07 19.82 16.14
CA LYS A 151 -3.23 20.22 16.96
C LYS A 151 -2.93 20.03 18.46
N ASN A 152 -2.44 18.86 18.85
CA ASN A 152 -2.17 18.56 20.26
C ASN A 152 -1.06 19.44 20.86
N GLU A 153 0.01 19.69 20.11
CA GLU A 153 1.09 20.59 20.52
C GLU A 153 0.60 22.03 20.65
N LEU A 154 -0.19 22.52 19.69
CA LEU A 154 -0.75 23.87 19.74
C LEU A 154 -1.73 24.05 20.91
N LEU A 155 -2.60 23.07 21.15
CA LEU A 155 -3.57 23.09 22.26
C LEU A 155 -2.92 22.88 23.63
N SER A 156 -1.76 22.21 23.69
CA SER A 156 -1.00 22.04 24.93
C SER A 156 -0.26 23.31 25.37
N ASN A 157 -0.18 24.32 24.51
CA ASN A 157 0.57 25.54 24.79
C ASN A 157 -0.29 26.55 25.56
N ILE A 158 -0.16 26.52 26.89
CA ILE A 158 -0.94 27.30 27.88
C ILE A 158 -0.77 28.83 27.68
N SER A 159 0.23 29.26 26.89
CA SER A 159 0.53 30.67 26.62
C SER A 159 -0.29 31.31 25.49
N LEU A 160 -1.05 30.53 24.73
CA LEU A 160 -1.84 31.06 23.61
C LEU A 160 -3.15 31.71 24.07
N ASP A 161 -3.54 32.79 23.40
CA ASP A 161 -4.82 33.46 23.64
C ASP A 161 -5.99 32.45 23.44
N PRO A 162 -6.94 32.37 24.39
CA PRO A 162 -8.12 31.50 24.29
C PRO A 162 -8.94 31.67 23.01
N LYS A 163 -8.89 32.83 22.35
CA LYS A 163 -9.50 33.05 21.03
C LYS A 163 -8.74 32.33 19.93
N ILE A 164 -7.41 32.33 19.97
CA ILE A 164 -6.57 31.60 19.00
C ILE A 164 -6.81 30.10 19.13
N LEU A 165 -6.89 29.58 20.36
CA LEU A 165 -7.21 28.17 20.62
C LEU A 165 -8.57 27.77 19.99
N ARG A 166 -9.62 28.58 20.19
CA ARG A 166 -10.95 28.33 19.59
C ARG A 166 -10.95 28.36 18.06
N ILE A 167 -10.18 29.27 17.44
CA ILE A 167 -10.07 29.34 15.98
C ILE A 167 -9.38 28.09 15.44
N VAL A 168 -8.33 27.64 16.12
CA VAL A 168 -7.58 26.43 15.75
C VAL A 168 -8.47 25.19 15.87
N GLU A 169 -9.25 25.08 16.93
CA GLU A 169 -10.26 24.02 17.08
C GLU A 169 -11.28 24.05 15.94
N GLY A 170 -11.87 25.22 15.66
CA GLY A 170 -12.83 25.39 14.58
C GLY A 170 -12.24 25.07 13.20
N TYR A 171 -10.98 25.45 12.94
CA TYR A 171 -10.27 25.13 11.71
C TYR A 171 -10.16 23.61 11.47
N PHE A 172 -9.80 22.85 12.49
CA PHE A 172 -9.69 21.38 12.40
C PHE A 172 -11.05 20.67 12.34
N GLU A 173 -12.13 21.30 12.80
CA GLU A 173 -13.50 20.76 12.67
C GLU A 173 -14.09 20.93 11.27
N ILE A 174 -13.77 22.02 10.56
CA ILE A 174 -14.24 22.25 9.18
C ILE A 174 -13.85 21.08 8.27
N GLY A 175 -12.63 20.56 8.44
CA GLY A 175 -12.14 19.41 7.69
C GLY A 175 -12.97 18.13 7.89
N LYS A 176 -13.57 17.96 9.08
CA LYS A 176 -14.48 16.85 9.39
C LYS A 176 -15.87 17.11 8.81
N LEU A 177 -16.43 18.30 9.03
CA LEU A 177 -17.78 18.66 8.57
C LEU A 177 -17.92 18.60 7.04
N LYS A 178 -16.88 18.98 6.30
CA LYS A 178 -16.86 18.86 4.83
C LYS A 178 -16.82 17.42 4.34
N LYS A 179 -16.14 16.53 5.06
CA LYS A 179 -16.14 15.08 4.75
C LYS A 179 -17.50 14.44 5.02
N GLU A 180 -18.29 15.01 5.91
CA GLU A 180 -19.69 14.62 6.20
C GLU A 180 -20.71 15.26 5.24
N ASN A 181 -20.29 15.81 4.09
CA ASN A 181 -21.16 16.47 3.09
C ASN A 181 -21.98 17.67 3.61
N LYS A 182 -21.60 18.29 4.73
CA LYS A 182 -22.22 19.56 5.14
C LYS A 182 -21.66 20.70 4.29
N LYS A 183 -22.53 21.46 3.63
CA LYS A 183 -22.13 22.74 2.99
C LYS A 183 -21.78 23.74 4.08
N VAL A 184 -20.51 23.82 4.42
CA VAL A 184 -19.99 24.78 5.41
C VAL A 184 -19.19 25.85 4.67
N ASP A 185 -19.61 27.11 4.80
CA ASP A 185 -18.80 28.26 4.43
C ASP A 185 -17.71 28.46 5.47
N ASN A 186 -16.44 28.35 5.04
CA ASN A 186 -15.28 28.44 5.93
C ASN A 186 -15.21 29.78 6.67
N LYS A 187 -15.57 30.88 5.98
CA LYS A 187 -15.42 32.23 6.51
C LYS A 187 -16.44 32.46 7.61
N ASP A 188 -17.70 32.12 7.35
CA ASP A 188 -18.77 32.29 8.34
C ASP A 188 -18.61 31.36 9.53
N TYR A 189 -18.12 30.13 9.31
CA TYR A 189 -17.86 29.18 10.40
C TYR A 189 -16.77 29.71 11.33
N ILE A 190 -15.61 30.12 10.80
CA ILE A 190 -14.51 30.67 11.62
C ILE A 190 -14.92 31.97 12.31
N LEU A 191 -15.70 32.82 11.66
CA LEU A 191 -16.21 34.07 12.25
C LEU A 191 -17.10 33.83 13.48
N LYS A 192 -17.84 32.72 13.55
CA LYS A 192 -18.63 32.37 14.75
C LYS A 192 -17.75 32.06 15.96
N PHE A 193 -16.63 31.38 15.75
CA PHE A 193 -15.65 31.12 16.83
C PHE A 193 -14.93 32.39 17.28
N LEU A 194 -14.65 33.32 16.35
CA LEU A 194 -14.06 34.63 16.64
C LEU A 194 -14.98 35.53 17.48
N LYS A 195 -16.30 35.45 17.25
CA LYS A 195 -17.31 36.23 17.96
C LYS A 195 -17.67 35.66 19.34
N GLY A 196 -17.27 34.41 19.62
CA GLY A 196 -17.57 33.73 20.89
C GLY A 196 -18.92 33.03 20.92
N ASP A 197 -19.62 32.93 19.79
CA ASP A 197 -20.99 32.42 19.68
C ASP A 197 -21.08 30.88 19.61
N ALA A 198 -19.95 30.17 19.73
CA ALA A 198 -19.87 28.72 19.50
C ALA A 198 -20.09 27.84 20.75
N LEU A 199 -20.59 28.39 21.86
CA LEU A 199 -20.99 27.60 23.03
C LEU A 199 -22.45 27.87 23.39
N ALA A 200 -23.33 27.08 22.79
CA ALA A 200 -24.60 26.64 23.33
C ALA A 200 -24.87 25.21 22.84
#